data_AF-A0A5N9AU06-F1
#
_entry.id   AF-A0A5N9AU06-F1
#
_cell.length_a   1.000
_cell.length_b   1.000
_cell.length_c   1.000
_cell.angle_alpha   90.00
_cell.angle_beta   90.00
_cell.angle_gamma   90.00
#
_symmetry.space_group_name_H-M   'P 1'
#
loop_
_entity.id
_entity.type
_entity.pdbx_description
1 polymer ?
#
loop_
_entity_poly.entity_id
_entity_poly.type
_entity_poly.pdbx_seq_one_letter_code
_entity_poly.pdbx_strand_id
1 'polypeptide(L)'
;MVSTIRPSDFGSFWYELGKDLADISASPEIEAIPMRSTDFADLYGVRITSIGPYRLFGYLSIPKSEGPVPAIYYVPKNASVLEIIPQGTSNAIRSRYVIFSLACRGMRNSDKPYTAMYPGQLTDGIHDPESYVYRGIVADTMRGLDFLMSRPEVDRNAVAAWGNDNALLAAALHDSVTHVVTTPAYLLDTIEMAERTSAYPLEEFNDYMRRFPEQRDQVENVLNYYNLKWHAQSITATTLVMADHESGLYSPQSLSSFVEGIAGEVTVHESKRSSFLDGLFAEKWITENLIGEDADPIVPAHWLE
;
A
#
# COMPACT_ATOMS: atom_id res chain seq x y z
N MET A 1 3.36 -29.47 6.58
CA MET A 1 3.28 -28.52 7.72
C MET A 1 3.77 -27.20 7.16
N VAL A 2 2.90 -26.21 7.02
CA VAL A 2 3.29 -24.89 6.50
C VAL A 2 4.38 -24.34 7.43
N SER A 3 5.53 -23.97 6.89
CA SER A 3 6.60 -23.36 7.69
C SER A 3 6.09 -22.01 8.21
N THR A 4 5.78 -21.91 9.50
CA THR A 4 5.32 -20.69 10.18
C THR A 4 6.45 -19.99 10.93
N ILE A 5 7.70 -20.19 10.50
CA ILE A 5 8.89 -19.73 11.21
C ILE A 5 9.39 -18.44 10.57
N ARG A 6 9.56 -17.40 11.39
CA ARG A 6 10.20 -16.16 10.97
C ARG A 6 11.65 -16.47 10.54
N PRO A 7 12.08 -16.08 9.33
CA PRO A 7 13.47 -16.28 8.91
C PRO A 7 14.44 -15.67 9.92
N SER A 8 15.54 -16.38 10.22
CA SER A 8 16.50 -15.96 11.26
C SER A 8 17.20 -14.64 10.95
N ASP A 9 17.34 -14.34 9.67
CA ASP A 9 17.96 -13.15 9.09
C ASP A 9 16.93 -12.12 8.60
N PHE A 10 15.63 -12.30 8.88
CA PHE A 10 14.53 -11.42 8.46
C PHE A 10 14.83 -9.92 8.67
N GLY A 11 15.36 -9.56 9.84
CA GLY A 11 15.68 -8.17 10.14
C GLY A 11 16.83 -7.63 9.28
N SER A 12 17.84 -8.46 9.01
CA SER A 12 18.97 -8.08 8.15
C SER A 12 18.54 -7.95 6.69
N PHE A 13 17.66 -8.84 6.20
CA PHE A 13 17.11 -8.79 4.85
C PHE A 13 16.45 -7.43 4.54
N TRP A 14 15.53 -6.98 5.41
CA TRP A 14 14.85 -5.70 5.21
C TRP A 14 15.74 -4.49 5.47
N TYR A 15 16.71 -4.60 6.38
CA TYR A 15 17.70 -3.55 6.62
C TYR A 15 18.59 -3.32 5.40
N GLU A 16 19.07 -4.38 4.75
CA GLU A 16 19.86 -4.26 3.52
C GLU A 16 19.03 -3.69 2.36
N LEU A 17 17.75 -4.02 2.24
CA LEU A 17 16.86 -3.35 1.27
C LEU A 17 16.82 -1.83 1.49
N GLY A 18 16.69 -1.40 2.74
CA GLY A 18 16.70 0.02 3.09
C GLY A 18 18.02 0.72 2.72
N LYS A 19 19.15 0.03 2.91
CA LYS A 19 20.48 0.54 2.50
C LYS A 19 20.62 0.63 0.99
N ASP A 20 20.26 -0.42 0.25
CA ASP A 20 20.26 -0.41 -1.21
C ASP A 20 19.45 0.76 -1.75
N LEU A 21 18.31 1.04 -1.13
CA LEU A 21 17.46 2.16 -1.50
C LEU A 21 18.11 3.51 -1.16
N ALA A 22 18.66 3.68 0.05
CA ALA A 22 19.30 4.92 0.50
C ALA A 22 20.48 5.36 -0.38
N ASP A 23 21.23 4.40 -0.96
CA ASP A 23 22.36 4.67 -1.85
C ASP A 23 21.94 5.20 -3.23
N ILE A 24 20.65 5.13 -3.58
CA ILE A 24 20.10 5.55 -4.87
C ILE A 24 19.32 6.86 -4.70
N SER A 25 19.74 7.94 -5.35
CA SER A 25 18.97 9.19 -5.35
C SER A 25 17.63 9.05 -6.07
N ALA A 26 16.53 9.50 -5.43
CA ALA A 26 15.18 9.51 -6.01
C ALA A 26 15.08 10.31 -7.31
N SER A 27 15.93 11.33 -7.48
CA SER A 27 16.04 12.17 -8.68
C SER A 27 14.67 12.58 -9.25
N PRO A 28 13.77 13.21 -8.48
CA PRO A 28 12.39 13.41 -8.91
C PRO A 28 12.29 14.35 -10.12
N GLU A 29 11.47 13.98 -11.10
CA GLU A 29 10.99 14.87 -12.15
C GLU A 29 9.51 15.14 -11.91
N ILE A 30 9.12 16.42 -11.87
CA ILE A 30 7.76 16.84 -11.55
C ILE A 30 7.26 17.71 -12.70
N GLU A 31 6.20 17.27 -13.37
CA GLU A 31 5.59 17.94 -14.52
C GLU A 31 4.17 18.35 -14.18
N ALA A 32 3.83 19.64 -14.31
CA ALA A 32 2.48 20.12 -14.07
C ALA A 32 1.49 19.54 -15.09
N ILE A 33 0.26 19.28 -14.66
CA ILE A 33 -0.86 18.85 -15.51
C ILE A 33 -1.98 19.90 -15.41
N PRO A 34 -1.86 21.06 -16.09
CA PRO A 34 -2.79 22.18 -15.93
C PRO A 34 -4.25 21.82 -16.19
N MET A 35 -4.51 20.89 -17.11
CA MET A 35 -5.86 20.42 -17.45
C MET A 35 -6.58 19.73 -16.28
N ARG A 36 -5.85 19.32 -15.23
CA ARG A 36 -6.39 18.64 -14.04
C ARG A 36 -6.15 19.42 -12.74
N SER A 37 -5.48 20.57 -12.81
CA SER A 37 -5.42 21.53 -11.71
C SER A 37 -6.77 22.23 -11.56
N THR A 38 -7.05 22.71 -10.36
CA THR A 38 -8.26 23.45 -9.99
C THR A 38 -7.88 24.76 -9.31
N ASP A 39 -8.89 25.54 -8.94
CA ASP A 39 -8.67 26.77 -8.16
C ASP A 39 -8.08 26.49 -6.78
N PHE A 40 -8.24 25.27 -6.24
CA PHE A 40 -7.82 24.89 -4.89
C PHE A 40 -6.70 23.83 -4.84
N ALA A 41 -6.33 23.20 -5.94
CA ALA A 41 -5.25 22.20 -5.95
C ALA A 41 -4.56 22.09 -7.32
N ASP A 42 -3.24 21.96 -7.31
CA ASP A 42 -2.44 21.71 -8.50
C ASP A 42 -2.17 20.21 -8.67
N LEU A 43 -2.22 19.72 -9.91
CA LEU A 43 -1.88 18.33 -10.23
C LEU A 43 -0.55 18.24 -10.99
N TYR A 44 0.26 17.25 -10.63
CA TYR A 44 1.53 16.95 -11.26
C TYR A 44 1.62 15.47 -11.62
N GLY A 45 2.31 15.17 -12.71
CA GLY A 45 2.91 13.86 -12.96
C GLY A 45 4.31 13.85 -12.37
N VAL A 46 4.65 12.80 -11.65
CA VAL A 46 5.95 12.64 -11.00
C VAL A 46 6.62 11.39 -11.53
N ARG A 47 7.92 11.48 -11.81
CA ARG A 47 8.79 10.32 -11.99
C ARG A 47 9.84 10.25 -10.90
N ILE A 48 10.00 9.09 -10.29
CA ILE A 48 11.00 8.82 -9.24
C ILE A 48 11.80 7.55 -9.56
N THR A 49 13.07 7.54 -9.21
CA THR A 49 13.96 6.39 -9.38
C THR A 49 13.88 5.51 -8.14
N SER A 50 13.85 4.20 -8.31
CA SER A 50 13.86 3.20 -7.22
C SER A 50 14.98 2.18 -7.46
N ILE A 51 15.03 1.09 -6.68
CA ILE A 51 16.03 0.04 -6.86
C ILE A 51 15.95 -0.58 -8.26
N GLY A 52 17.12 -0.93 -8.80
CA GLY A 52 17.26 -1.39 -10.17
C GLY A 52 17.09 -0.26 -11.21
N PRO A 53 16.88 -0.59 -12.49
CA PRO A 53 16.77 0.40 -13.57
C PRO A 53 15.39 1.08 -13.65
N TYR A 54 14.63 1.14 -12.55
CA TYR A 54 13.22 1.56 -12.58
C TYR A 54 13.05 3.07 -12.41
N ARG A 55 12.22 3.63 -13.29
CA ARG A 55 11.69 4.98 -13.19
C ARG A 55 10.18 4.89 -13.02
N LEU A 56 9.72 4.97 -11.79
CA LEU A 56 8.33 4.86 -11.42
C LEU A 56 7.58 6.14 -11.74
N PHE A 57 6.31 6.02 -12.09
CA PHE A 57 5.40 7.14 -12.29
C PHE A 57 4.37 7.23 -11.16
N GLY A 58 4.03 8.46 -10.77
CA GLY A 58 2.91 8.73 -9.86
C GLY A 58 2.21 10.05 -10.18
N TYR A 59 1.00 10.22 -9.67
CA TYR A 59 0.35 11.53 -9.65
C TYR A 59 0.52 12.16 -8.27
N LEU A 60 0.77 13.46 -8.25
CA LEU A 60 0.87 14.27 -7.04
C LEU A 60 -0.14 15.41 -7.13
N SER A 61 -1.06 15.50 -6.18
CA SER A 61 -1.96 16.64 -6.02
C SER A 61 -1.53 17.43 -4.79
N ILE A 62 -1.32 18.73 -4.96
CA ILE A 62 -0.93 19.64 -3.88
C ILE A 62 -2.04 20.69 -3.71
N PRO A 63 -2.66 20.81 -2.52
CA PRO A 63 -3.63 21.85 -2.26
C PRO A 63 -2.94 23.21 -2.22
N LYS A 64 -3.68 24.26 -2.57
CA LYS A 64 -3.23 25.64 -2.39
C LYS A 64 -3.48 26.03 -0.94
N SER A 65 -2.43 25.89 -0.12
CA SER A 65 -2.45 26.18 1.32
C SER A 65 -1.35 27.19 1.70
N GLU A 66 -1.51 27.87 2.84
CA GLU A 66 -0.49 28.78 3.38
C GLU A 66 0.63 28.04 4.15
N GLY A 67 0.49 26.73 4.35
CA GLY A 67 1.46 25.90 5.08
C GLY A 67 1.31 24.41 4.80
N PRO A 68 2.12 23.56 5.46
CA PRO A 68 2.04 22.11 5.32
C PRO A 68 0.67 21.59 5.73
N VAL A 69 0.19 20.57 5.03
CA VAL A 69 -1.08 19.90 5.32
C VAL A 69 -0.91 18.38 5.37
N PRO A 70 -1.87 17.65 5.95
CA PRO A 70 -1.83 16.18 5.98
C PRO A 70 -1.69 15.58 4.59
N ALA A 71 -1.08 14.40 4.51
CA ALA A 71 -0.83 13.71 3.26
C ALA A 71 -1.50 12.33 3.21
N ILE A 72 -2.03 11.98 2.04
CA ILE A 72 -2.48 10.62 1.70
C ILE A 72 -1.56 10.06 0.64
N TYR A 73 -0.86 8.99 0.99
CA TYR A 73 -0.04 8.19 0.08
C TYR A 73 -0.79 6.93 -0.32
N TYR A 74 -1.32 6.92 -1.54
CA TYR A 74 -1.82 5.70 -2.16
C TYR A 74 -0.63 4.85 -2.62
N VAL A 75 -0.35 3.81 -1.83
CA VAL A 75 0.81 2.93 -2.04
C VAL A 75 0.66 2.14 -3.35
N PRO A 76 1.76 1.67 -3.95
CA PRO A 76 1.72 0.69 -5.02
C PRO A 76 0.83 -0.50 -4.65
N LYS A 77 0.03 -1.01 -5.59
CA LYS A 77 -0.79 -2.22 -5.40
C LYS A 77 -0.53 -3.24 -6.51
N ASN A 78 -1.10 -4.44 -6.44
CA ASN A 78 -1.15 -5.35 -7.60
C ASN A 78 -2.42 -5.04 -8.41
N ALA A 79 -2.29 -4.39 -9.57
CA ALA A 79 -3.39 -3.97 -10.46
C ALA A 79 -2.85 -3.51 -11.83
N SER A 80 -3.71 -3.10 -12.77
CA SER A 80 -3.25 -2.54 -14.06
C SER A 80 -2.82 -1.07 -13.99
N VAL A 81 -3.35 -0.31 -13.03
CA VAL A 81 -3.10 1.13 -12.85
C VAL A 81 -3.02 1.50 -11.35
N LEU A 82 -2.33 2.61 -11.07
CA LEU A 82 -2.31 3.25 -9.74
C LEU A 82 -3.71 3.67 -9.27
N GLU A 83 -3.83 4.02 -7.99
CA GLU A 83 -5.06 4.60 -7.45
C GLU A 83 -5.30 6.00 -8.05
N ILE A 84 -6.48 6.24 -8.60
CA ILE A 84 -6.73 7.50 -9.30
C ILE A 84 -6.97 8.59 -8.26
N ILE A 85 -6.21 9.68 -8.32
CA ILE A 85 -6.45 10.84 -7.44
C ILE A 85 -7.91 11.29 -7.60
N PRO A 86 -8.66 11.52 -6.49
CA PRO A 86 -10.08 11.85 -6.53
C PRO A 86 -10.43 12.92 -7.57
N GLN A 87 -11.39 12.61 -8.44
CA GLN A 87 -11.96 13.53 -9.43
C GLN A 87 -13.48 13.55 -9.29
N GLY A 88 -14.16 14.46 -10.00
CA GLY A 88 -15.63 14.54 -10.00
C GLY A 88 -16.19 14.96 -8.64
N THR A 89 -17.17 14.21 -8.12
CA THR A 89 -17.87 14.54 -6.87
C THR A 89 -17.00 14.50 -5.62
N SER A 90 -15.88 13.76 -5.65
CA SER A 90 -14.92 13.69 -4.54
C SER A 90 -13.69 14.58 -4.75
N ASN A 91 -13.69 15.43 -5.79
CA ASN A 91 -12.55 16.28 -6.14
C ASN A 91 -12.17 17.27 -5.03
N ALA A 92 -13.13 17.65 -4.17
CA ALA A 92 -12.89 18.54 -3.04
C ALA A 92 -11.94 17.95 -1.99
N ILE A 93 -11.74 16.62 -1.91
CA ILE A 93 -10.74 16.00 -1.02
C ILE A 93 -9.33 16.60 -1.28
N ARG A 94 -9.04 16.96 -2.53
CA ARG A 94 -7.75 17.53 -2.94
C ARG A 94 -7.48 18.93 -2.40
N SER A 95 -8.46 19.63 -1.82
CA SER A 95 -8.23 20.92 -1.15
C SER A 95 -7.64 20.74 0.25
N ARG A 96 -7.70 19.54 0.82
CA ARG A 96 -7.34 19.24 2.20
C ARG A 96 -6.02 18.50 2.34
N TYR A 97 -5.69 17.64 1.38
CA TYR A 97 -4.55 16.73 1.48
C TYR A 97 -3.55 16.93 0.34
N VAL A 98 -2.26 16.83 0.66
CA VAL A 98 -1.28 16.41 -0.35
C VAL A 98 -1.55 14.94 -0.68
N ILE A 99 -1.88 14.63 -1.93
CA ILE A 99 -2.19 13.27 -2.35
C ILE A 99 -1.12 12.79 -3.30
N PHE A 100 -0.43 11.72 -2.96
CA PHE A 100 0.52 11.07 -3.85
C PHE A 100 0.06 9.63 -4.14
N SER A 101 -0.07 9.28 -5.41
CA SER A 101 -0.43 7.93 -5.84
C SER A 101 0.63 7.40 -6.78
N LEU A 102 1.28 6.31 -6.39
CA LEU A 102 2.42 5.74 -7.10
C LEU A 102 2.02 4.46 -7.83
N ALA A 103 2.36 4.35 -9.11
CA ALA A 103 2.20 3.11 -9.85
C ALA A 103 3.22 2.07 -9.40
N CYS A 104 2.75 0.84 -9.20
CA CYS A 104 3.61 -0.30 -9.00
C CYS A 104 4.49 -0.55 -10.22
N ARG A 105 5.73 -1.01 -10.02
CA ARG A 105 6.58 -1.50 -11.11
C ARG A 105 5.85 -2.53 -11.95
N GLY A 106 5.96 -2.41 -13.27
CA GLY A 106 5.24 -3.27 -14.21
C GLY A 106 3.87 -2.77 -14.64
N MET A 107 3.31 -1.73 -13.99
CA MET A 107 2.06 -1.10 -14.41
C MET A 107 2.26 0.00 -15.43
N ARG A 108 1.15 0.48 -16.02
CA ARG A 108 1.13 1.63 -16.92
C ARG A 108 1.98 2.80 -16.40
N ASN A 109 2.89 3.28 -17.25
CA ASN A 109 3.87 4.35 -17.00
C ASN A 109 5.03 3.98 -16.04
N SER A 110 5.00 2.80 -15.43
CA SER A 110 6.08 2.17 -14.65
C SER A 110 6.45 0.79 -15.24
N ASP A 111 6.14 0.55 -16.51
CA ASP A 111 6.19 -0.73 -17.23
C ASP A 111 7.52 -0.96 -17.99
N LYS A 112 8.55 -0.18 -17.63
CA LYS A 112 9.90 -0.30 -18.18
C LYS A 112 10.93 -0.37 -17.07
N PRO A 113 11.89 -1.32 -17.15
CA PRO A 113 12.09 -2.28 -18.25
C PRO A 113 11.21 -3.55 -18.18
N TYR A 114 10.40 -3.68 -17.14
CA TYR A 114 9.55 -4.84 -16.88
C TYR A 114 8.08 -4.46 -17.02
N THR A 115 7.32 -5.27 -17.74
CA THR A 115 5.86 -5.15 -17.86
C THR A 115 5.23 -6.32 -17.12
N ALA A 116 4.42 -6.03 -16.11
CA ALA A 116 3.81 -7.07 -15.29
C ALA A 116 2.74 -7.85 -16.05
N MET A 117 2.69 -9.16 -15.81
CA MET A 117 1.60 -10.01 -16.26
C MET A 117 0.49 -10.02 -15.22
N TYR A 118 -0.75 -9.83 -15.65
CA TYR A 118 -1.93 -9.94 -14.80
C TYR A 118 -2.92 -10.91 -15.45
N PRO A 119 -3.15 -12.11 -14.86
CA PRO A 119 -2.49 -12.66 -13.68
C PRO A 119 -1.03 -13.08 -13.92
N GLY A 120 -0.18 -13.06 -12.89
CA GLY A 120 1.18 -13.64 -12.92
C GLY A 120 2.21 -12.92 -12.05
N GLN A 121 2.08 -11.60 -11.87
CA GLN A 121 3.06 -10.79 -11.14
C GLN A 121 3.35 -11.33 -9.74
N LEU A 122 2.36 -11.86 -9.01
CA LEU A 122 2.58 -12.30 -7.62
C LEU A 122 3.48 -13.54 -7.51
N THR A 123 3.87 -14.16 -8.62
CA THR A 123 4.76 -15.33 -8.64
C THR A 123 6.08 -15.08 -9.37
N ASP A 124 6.30 -13.86 -9.86
CA ASP A 124 7.52 -13.51 -10.59
C ASP A 124 8.74 -13.49 -9.67
N GLY A 125 9.70 -14.36 -9.93
CA GLY A 125 10.92 -14.49 -9.13
C GLY A 125 10.73 -15.19 -7.77
N ILE A 126 9.57 -15.81 -7.51
CA ILE A 126 9.21 -16.36 -6.18
C ILE A 126 10.09 -17.53 -5.67
N HIS A 127 11.10 -17.94 -6.43
CA HIS A 127 12.03 -19.00 -6.04
C HIS A 127 13.21 -18.49 -5.18
N ASP A 128 13.42 -17.18 -5.11
CA ASP A 128 14.51 -16.59 -4.33
C ASP A 128 14.03 -15.26 -3.71
N PRO A 129 14.28 -15.02 -2.41
CA PRO A 129 13.74 -13.84 -1.73
C PRO A 129 14.33 -12.52 -2.23
N GLU A 130 15.55 -12.52 -2.77
CA GLU A 130 16.18 -11.34 -3.38
C GLU A 130 15.63 -11.06 -4.79
N SER A 131 15.30 -12.11 -5.54
CA SER A 131 14.78 -12.00 -6.92
C SER A 131 13.25 -11.85 -7.00
N TYR A 132 12.52 -12.19 -5.93
CA TYR A 132 11.07 -12.09 -5.89
C TYR A 132 10.62 -10.64 -6.12
N VAL A 133 9.69 -10.44 -7.08
CA VAL A 133 9.28 -9.11 -7.54
C VAL A 133 8.84 -8.21 -6.38
N TYR A 134 8.29 -8.80 -5.32
CA TYR A 134 7.77 -8.07 -4.19
C TYR A 134 8.85 -7.34 -3.40
N ARG A 135 10.12 -7.80 -3.39
CA ARG A 135 11.25 -7.02 -2.82
C ARG A 135 11.29 -5.62 -3.42
N GLY A 136 11.18 -5.58 -4.74
CA GLY A 136 11.14 -4.35 -5.52
C GLY A 136 9.90 -3.51 -5.25
N ILE A 137 8.74 -4.13 -5.12
CA ILE A 137 7.48 -3.42 -4.84
C ILE A 137 7.52 -2.79 -3.44
N VAL A 138 8.09 -3.47 -2.44
CA VAL A 138 8.30 -2.89 -1.11
C VAL A 138 9.28 -1.72 -1.17
N ALA A 139 10.39 -1.87 -1.91
CA ALA A 139 11.34 -0.77 -2.12
C ALA A 139 10.69 0.45 -2.77
N ASP A 140 9.84 0.24 -3.78
CA ASP A 140 9.09 1.29 -4.46
C ASP A 140 8.12 1.99 -3.50
N THR A 141 7.50 1.23 -2.61
CA THR A 141 6.60 1.74 -1.58
C THR A 141 7.36 2.71 -0.66
N MET A 142 8.52 2.30 -0.15
CA MET A 142 9.40 3.14 0.69
C MET A 142 9.92 4.36 -0.08
N ARG A 143 10.33 4.19 -1.35
CA ARG A 143 10.79 5.28 -2.22
C ARG A 143 9.72 6.36 -2.43
N GLY A 144 8.46 5.97 -2.54
CA GLY A 144 7.38 6.96 -2.62
C GLY A 144 7.23 7.79 -1.34
N LEU A 145 7.47 7.19 -0.17
CA LEU A 145 7.51 7.92 1.10
C LEU A 145 8.73 8.83 1.20
N ASP A 146 9.92 8.37 0.80
CA ASP A 146 11.13 9.23 0.73
C ASP A 146 10.84 10.50 -0.08
N PHE A 147 10.21 10.33 -1.25
CA PHE A 147 9.82 11.44 -2.11
C PHE A 147 8.78 12.33 -1.43
N LEU A 148 7.72 11.76 -0.87
CA LEU A 148 6.66 12.52 -0.22
C LEU A 148 7.21 13.33 0.98
N MET A 149 8.08 12.74 1.80
CA MET A 149 8.70 13.42 2.94
C MET A 149 9.69 14.52 2.52
N SER A 150 10.18 14.49 1.29
CA SER A 150 10.99 15.59 0.74
C SER A 150 10.16 16.84 0.40
N ARG A 151 8.83 16.77 0.44
CA ARG A 151 7.91 17.86 0.05
C ARG A 151 7.64 18.80 1.23
N PRO A 152 7.93 20.11 1.12
CA PRO A 152 7.65 21.06 2.20
C PRO A 152 6.15 21.25 2.46
N GLU A 153 5.28 20.87 1.52
CA GLU A 153 3.82 20.97 1.62
C GLU A 153 3.21 19.89 2.52
N VAL A 154 4.00 18.89 2.94
CA VAL A 154 3.52 17.76 3.74
C VAL A 154 3.76 18.02 5.22
N ASP A 155 2.69 17.95 6.02
CA ASP A 155 2.79 17.82 7.47
C ASP A 155 3.28 16.41 7.82
N ARG A 156 4.50 16.34 8.34
CA ARG A 156 5.18 15.08 8.68
C ARG A 156 4.55 14.34 9.85
N ASN A 157 3.66 14.98 10.61
CA ASN A 157 2.94 14.33 11.71
C ASN A 157 1.60 13.72 11.26
N ALA A 158 1.17 13.97 10.03
CA ALA A 158 -0.15 13.58 9.53
C ALA A 158 -0.03 12.95 8.14
N VAL A 159 0.55 11.74 8.08
CA VAL A 159 0.83 11.01 6.84
C VAL A 159 0.13 9.67 6.87
N ALA A 160 -0.82 9.48 5.97
CA ALA A 160 -1.54 8.23 5.81
C ALA A 160 -1.01 7.40 4.65
N ALA A 161 -0.66 6.15 4.90
CA ALA A 161 -0.49 5.15 3.85
C ALA A 161 -1.83 4.44 3.60
N TRP A 162 -2.31 4.45 2.36
CA TRP A 162 -3.59 3.86 1.99
C TRP A 162 -3.40 2.83 0.88
N GLY A 163 -3.83 1.58 1.12
CA GLY A 163 -3.84 0.54 0.10
C GLY A 163 -4.16 -0.83 0.65
N ASN A 164 -3.47 -1.84 0.15
CA ASN A 164 -3.57 -3.22 0.63
C ASN A 164 -2.40 -3.53 1.59
N ASP A 165 -1.86 -4.75 1.53
CA ASP A 165 -0.67 -5.21 2.24
C ASP A 165 0.50 -4.20 2.25
N ASN A 166 0.69 -3.45 1.15
CA ASN A 166 1.77 -2.46 1.07
C ASN A 166 1.62 -1.27 2.01
N ALA A 167 0.40 -0.94 2.46
CA ALA A 167 0.21 0.13 3.44
C ALA A 167 0.71 -0.29 4.83
N LEU A 168 0.55 -1.57 5.16
CA LEU A 168 1.12 -2.15 6.39
C LEU A 168 2.64 -2.25 6.31
N LEU A 169 3.18 -2.68 5.16
CA LEU A 169 4.63 -2.72 4.94
C LEU A 169 5.25 -1.32 4.97
N ALA A 170 4.57 -0.31 4.40
CA ALA A 170 4.98 1.08 4.47
C ALA A 170 5.14 1.54 5.93
N ALA A 171 4.14 1.27 6.78
CA ALA A 171 4.19 1.64 8.19
C ALA A 171 5.19 0.83 9.02
N ALA A 172 5.44 -0.44 8.64
CA ALA A 172 6.38 -1.29 9.35
C ALA A 172 7.85 -0.99 9.03
N LEU A 173 8.13 -0.44 7.84
CA LEU A 173 9.49 -0.27 7.31
C LEU A 173 9.90 1.19 7.13
N HIS A 174 8.99 2.15 7.34
CA HIS A 174 9.27 3.57 7.17
C HIS A 174 8.59 4.42 8.26
N ASP A 175 9.39 5.08 9.09
CA ASP A 175 8.97 5.78 10.32
C ASP A 175 8.04 7.00 10.08
N SER A 176 7.87 7.43 8.84
CA SER A 176 7.06 8.62 8.53
C SER A 176 5.55 8.36 8.47
N VAL A 177 5.10 7.11 8.46
CA VAL A 177 3.67 6.80 8.36
C VAL A 177 3.03 6.94 9.74
N THR A 178 2.08 7.86 9.89
CA THR A 178 1.37 8.05 11.16
C THR A 178 0.01 7.35 11.18
N HIS A 179 -0.58 7.15 10.00
CA HIS A 179 -1.87 6.49 9.84
C HIS A 179 -1.84 5.45 8.72
N VAL A 180 -2.61 4.38 8.86
CA VAL A 180 -2.76 3.33 7.85
C VAL A 180 -4.23 3.10 7.57
N VAL A 181 -4.60 3.04 6.29
CA VAL A 181 -5.87 2.45 5.85
C VAL A 181 -5.53 1.27 4.95
N THR A 182 -5.82 0.06 5.41
CA THR A 182 -5.42 -1.17 4.73
C THR A 182 -6.59 -2.09 4.44
N THR A 183 -6.55 -2.75 3.29
CA THR A 183 -7.37 -3.92 2.96
C THR A 183 -6.43 -5.11 2.69
N PRO A 184 -6.13 -5.96 3.68
CA PRO A 184 -5.26 -7.12 3.52
C PRO A 184 -5.71 -8.01 2.35
N ALA A 185 -4.76 -8.53 1.56
CA ALA A 185 -5.09 -9.13 0.27
C ALA A 185 -4.39 -10.46 -0.03
N TYR A 186 -3.08 -10.57 0.18
CA TYR A 186 -2.35 -11.78 -0.23
C TYR A 186 -1.04 -12.05 0.51
N LEU A 187 -0.47 -11.10 1.25
CA LEU A 187 0.80 -11.31 1.98
C LEU A 187 0.64 -11.82 3.42
N LEU A 188 -0.57 -11.92 3.95
CA LEU A 188 -0.80 -12.54 5.26
C LEU A 188 -1.10 -14.03 5.08
N ASP A 189 -0.19 -14.88 5.59
CA ASP A 189 -0.26 -16.35 5.50
C ASP A 189 -0.64 -16.85 4.09
N THR A 190 0.07 -16.32 3.09
CA THR A 190 -0.24 -16.40 1.65
C THR A 190 -0.68 -17.78 1.17
N ILE A 191 0.10 -18.84 1.42
CA ILE A 191 -0.22 -20.19 0.91
C ILE A 191 -1.47 -20.76 1.61
N GLU A 192 -1.61 -20.54 2.92
CA GLU A 192 -2.81 -20.98 3.65
C GLU A 192 -4.06 -20.26 3.15
N MET A 193 -3.97 -18.95 2.92
CA MET A 193 -5.08 -18.15 2.40
C MET A 193 -5.41 -18.52 0.95
N ALA A 194 -4.40 -18.78 0.12
CA ALA A 194 -4.57 -19.23 -1.25
C ALA A 194 -5.31 -20.56 -1.33
N GLU A 195 -4.97 -21.55 -0.50
CA GLU A 195 -5.63 -22.87 -0.50
C GLU A 195 -7.13 -22.84 -0.14
N ARG A 196 -7.59 -21.75 0.48
CA ARG A 196 -8.98 -21.55 0.90
C ARG A 196 -9.86 -20.89 -0.16
N THR A 197 -9.30 -20.50 -1.31
CA THR A 197 -10.02 -19.78 -2.37
C THR A 197 -9.54 -20.18 -3.75
N SER A 198 -10.37 -19.93 -4.76
CA SER A 198 -9.97 -19.95 -6.18
C SER A 198 -10.06 -18.58 -6.85
N ALA A 199 -10.21 -17.52 -6.05
CA ALA A 199 -10.29 -16.15 -6.53
C ALA A 199 -8.90 -15.54 -6.74
N TYR A 200 -8.73 -14.85 -7.85
CA TYR A 200 -7.57 -13.99 -8.08
C TYR A 200 -7.60 -12.78 -7.12
N PRO A 201 -6.44 -12.31 -6.63
CA PRO A 201 -5.10 -12.68 -7.10
C PRO A 201 -4.46 -13.87 -6.37
N LEU A 202 -5.05 -14.39 -5.28
CA LEU A 202 -4.50 -15.53 -4.53
C LEU A 202 -4.39 -16.82 -5.36
N GLU A 203 -5.28 -16.99 -6.33
CA GLU A 203 -5.23 -18.14 -7.26
C GLU A 203 -3.92 -18.23 -8.06
N GLU A 204 -3.17 -17.13 -8.24
CA GLU A 204 -1.84 -17.17 -8.87
C GLU A 204 -0.87 -18.12 -8.14
N PHE A 205 -0.92 -18.12 -6.79
CA PHE A 205 -0.09 -19.02 -5.99
C PHE A 205 -0.54 -20.48 -6.15
N ASN A 206 -1.85 -20.74 -6.20
CA ASN A 206 -2.37 -22.09 -6.44
C ASN A 206 -1.99 -22.60 -7.84
N ASP A 207 -2.10 -21.75 -8.86
CA ASP A 207 -1.67 -22.05 -10.23
C ASP A 207 -0.18 -22.42 -10.27
N TYR A 208 0.66 -21.63 -9.59
CA TYR A 208 2.09 -21.90 -9.48
C TYR A 208 2.37 -23.22 -8.75
N MET A 209 1.73 -23.46 -7.59
CA MET A 209 1.91 -24.69 -6.82
C MET A 209 1.46 -25.93 -7.59
N ARG A 210 0.40 -25.83 -8.41
CA ARG A 210 -0.02 -26.92 -9.29
C ARG A 210 0.97 -27.18 -10.41
N ARG A 211 1.65 -26.13 -10.90
CA ARG A 211 2.64 -26.23 -11.96
C ARG A 211 4.00 -26.75 -11.46
N PHE A 212 4.40 -26.38 -10.25
CA PHE A 212 5.70 -26.66 -9.64
C PHE A 212 5.56 -27.20 -8.20
N PRO A 213 4.89 -28.34 -8.00
CA PRO A 213 4.60 -28.87 -6.68
C PRO A 213 5.87 -29.18 -5.84
N GLU A 214 6.99 -29.49 -6.50
CA GLU A 214 8.29 -29.74 -5.87
C GLU A 214 8.92 -28.48 -5.24
N GLN A 215 8.47 -27.28 -5.62
CA GLN A 215 9.03 -26.01 -5.14
C GLN A 215 8.27 -25.44 -3.94
N ARG A 216 7.27 -26.14 -3.43
CA ARG A 216 6.40 -25.63 -2.36
C ARG A 216 7.18 -25.14 -1.13
N ASP A 217 8.06 -25.98 -0.58
CA ASP A 217 8.82 -25.63 0.63
C ASP A 217 9.72 -24.40 0.40
N GLN A 218 10.31 -24.31 -0.80
CA GLN A 218 11.12 -23.15 -1.20
C GLN A 218 10.28 -21.88 -1.27
N VAL A 219 9.12 -21.93 -1.92
CA VAL A 219 8.21 -20.78 -2.04
C VAL A 219 7.65 -20.36 -0.68
N GLU A 220 7.26 -21.31 0.19
CA GLU A 220 6.84 -21.00 1.56
C GLU A 220 7.95 -20.28 2.35
N ASN A 221 9.21 -20.70 2.19
CA ASN A 221 10.34 -20.03 2.82
C ASN A 221 10.56 -18.61 2.26
N VAL A 222 10.41 -18.40 0.96
CA VAL A 222 10.49 -17.06 0.35
C VAL A 222 9.37 -16.16 0.87
N LEU A 223 8.12 -16.64 0.85
CA LEU A 223 6.96 -15.86 1.29
C LEU A 223 7.02 -15.50 2.78
N ASN A 224 7.72 -16.28 3.61
CA ASN A 224 7.95 -15.95 5.00
C ASN A 224 8.79 -14.67 5.21
N TYR A 225 9.57 -14.20 4.24
CA TYR A 225 10.21 -12.87 4.36
C TYR A 225 9.21 -11.72 4.19
N TYR A 226 8.10 -11.96 3.48
CA TYR A 226 7.10 -10.96 3.12
C TYR A 226 5.83 -11.06 3.94
N ASN A 227 5.73 -12.08 4.80
CA ASN A 227 4.53 -12.34 5.56
C ASN A 227 4.28 -11.22 6.59
N LEU A 228 3.14 -10.55 6.46
CA LEU A 228 2.77 -9.38 7.27
C LEU A 228 2.81 -9.64 8.77
N LYS A 229 2.60 -10.88 9.22
CA LYS A 229 2.66 -11.23 10.65
C LYS A 229 3.99 -10.92 11.30
N TRP A 230 5.09 -10.95 10.54
CA TRP A 230 6.43 -10.64 11.06
C TRP A 230 6.72 -9.14 11.13
N HIS A 231 5.91 -8.34 10.45
CA HIS A 231 6.00 -6.87 10.43
C HIS A 231 5.09 -6.21 11.46
N ALA A 232 4.05 -6.92 11.95
CA ALA A 232 3.00 -6.36 12.81
C ALA A 232 3.54 -5.53 13.99
N GLN A 233 4.51 -6.07 14.74
CA GLN A 233 5.09 -5.42 15.91
C GLN A 233 5.86 -4.13 15.61
N SER A 234 6.23 -3.89 14.35
CA SER A 234 6.91 -2.67 13.92
C SER A 234 5.93 -1.58 13.48
N ILE A 235 4.64 -1.88 13.37
CA ILE A 235 3.61 -0.92 12.97
C ILE A 235 3.15 -0.18 14.22
N THR A 236 3.63 1.06 14.39
CA THR A 236 3.20 1.97 15.47
C THR A 236 2.12 2.96 15.05
N ALA A 237 1.85 3.05 13.74
CA ALA A 237 0.84 3.92 13.15
C ALA A 237 -0.58 3.54 13.60
N THR A 238 -1.44 4.54 13.78
CA THR A 238 -2.87 4.33 14.00
C THR A 238 -3.47 3.70 12.74
N THR A 239 -4.08 2.53 12.88
CA THR A 239 -4.38 1.65 11.74
C THR A 239 -5.86 1.33 11.65
N LEU A 240 -6.45 1.60 10.49
CA LEU A 240 -7.73 1.05 10.06
C LEU A 240 -7.51 -0.18 9.19
N VAL A 241 -7.98 -1.33 9.67
CA VAL A 241 -8.07 -2.57 8.90
C VAL A 241 -9.49 -2.72 8.37
N MET A 242 -9.63 -2.58 7.05
CA MET A 242 -10.85 -2.91 6.32
C MET A 242 -10.89 -4.43 6.11
N ALA A 243 -11.52 -5.14 7.03
CA ALA A 243 -11.66 -6.59 7.00
C ALA A 243 -12.79 -7.01 6.05
N ASP A 244 -12.74 -8.25 5.59
CA ASP A 244 -13.87 -8.87 4.89
C ASP A 244 -15.08 -8.99 5.82
N HIS A 245 -16.25 -9.28 5.25
CA HIS A 245 -17.40 -9.80 5.99
C HIS A 245 -17.01 -11.02 6.85
N GLU A 246 -17.73 -11.33 7.93
CA GLU A 246 -17.43 -12.45 8.86
C GLU A 246 -17.15 -13.81 8.18
N SER A 247 -17.77 -14.05 7.03
CA SER A 247 -17.64 -15.27 6.22
C SER A 247 -16.58 -15.19 5.11
N GLY A 248 -15.88 -14.07 5.00
CA GLY A 248 -14.80 -13.84 4.04
C GLY A 248 -13.46 -14.42 4.49
N LEU A 249 -12.45 -14.26 3.62
CA LEU A 249 -11.15 -14.88 3.81
C LEU A 249 -10.34 -14.16 4.89
N TYR A 250 -10.33 -12.83 4.81
CA TYR A 250 -9.70 -11.90 5.75
C TYR A 250 -10.74 -11.26 6.67
N SER A 251 -11.61 -12.09 7.27
CA SER A 251 -12.62 -11.65 8.25
C SER A 251 -11.97 -11.16 9.56
N PRO A 252 -12.69 -10.39 10.40
CA PRO A 252 -12.16 -9.94 11.69
C PRO A 252 -11.60 -11.07 12.55
N GLN A 253 -12.26 -12.24 12.54
CA GLN A 253 -11.81 -13.40 13.27
C GLN A 253 -10.49 -13.97 12.72
N SER A 254 -10.34 -14.06 11.40
CA SER A 254 -9.11 -14.56 10.78
C SER A 254 -7.91 -13.62 10.96
N LEU A 255 -8.19 -12.31 11.03
CA LEU A 255 -7.17 -11.28 11.21
C LEU A 255 -6.79 -11.03 12.67
N SER A 256 -7.53 -11.58 13.63
CA SER A 256 -7.38 -11.32 15.07
C SER A 256 -5.93 -11.42 15.56
N SER A 257 -5.26 -12.55 15.32
CA SER A 257 -3.86 -12.72 15.76
C SER A 257 -2.89 -11.75 15.10
N PHE A 258 -3.14 -11.34 13.85
CA PHE A 258 -2.31 -10.35 13.18
C PHE A 258 -2.53 -8.96 13.77
N VAL A 259 -3.80 -8.59 13.96
CA VAL A 259 -4.22 -7.31 14.55
C VAL A 259 -3.71 -7.14 15.98
N GLU A 260 -3.81 -8.18 16.82
CA GLU A 260 -3.26 -8.19 18.18
C GLU A 260 -1.74 -8.02 18.22
N GLY A 261 -1.04 -8.35 17.13
CA GLY A 261 0.40 -8.17 16.99
C GLY A 261 0.83 -6.76 16.59
N ILE A 262 -0.10 -5.90 16.15
CA ILE A 262 0.20 -4.51 15.78
C ILE A 262 0.43 -3.68 17.03
N ALA A 263 1.51 -2.90 17.05
CA ALA A 263 1.90 -2.10 18.22
C ALA A 263 1.10 -0.80 18.37
N GLY A 264 0.65 -0.21 17.25
CA GLY A 264 -0.21 0.97 17.21
C GLY A 264 -1.68 0.65 17.52
N GLU A 265 -2.49 1.70 17.67
CA GLU A 265 -3.93 1.55 17.84
C GLU A 265 -4.57 1.01 16.56
N VAL A 266 -5.49 0.04 16.70
CA VAL A 266 -6.14 -0.60 15.55
C VAL A 266 -7.66 -0.49 15.65
N THR A 267 -8.27 0.02 14.58
CA THR A 267 -9.70 -0.11 14.31
C THR A 267 -9.90 -1.21 13.26
N VAL A 268 -10.75 -2.19 13.52
CA VAL A 268 -11.15 -3.21 12.54
C VAL A 268 -12.57 -2.92 12.09
N HIS A 269 -12.76 -2.65 10.80
CA HIS A 269 -14.07 -2.48 10.18
C HIS A 269 -14.43 -3.73 9.37
N GLU A 270 -15.47 -4.44 9.78
CA GLU A 270 -16.03 -5.54 9.02
C GLU A 270 -16.82 -5.00 7.82
N SER A 271 -16.40 -5.36 6.60
CA SER A 271 -17.04 -4.93 5.37
C SER A 271 -18.54 -5.23 5.37
N LYS A 272 -19.33 -4.23 5.00
CA LYS A 272 -20.78 -4.36 4.73
C LYS A 272 -21.06 -4.90 3.34
N ARG A 273 -20.03 -5.38 2.62
CA ARG A 273 -20.08 -5.76 1.19
C ARG A 273 -20.70 -4.67 0.33
N SER A 274 -20.39 -3.41 0.67
CA SER A 274 -20.94 -2.23 0.03
C SER A 274 -19.83 -1.22 -0.11
N SER A 275 -19.39 -1.00 -1.35
CA SER A 275 -18.36 0.00 -1.66
C SER A 275 -18.72 1.40 -1.15
N PHE A 276 -20.02 1.70 -1.08
CA PHE A 276 -20.53 2.94 -0.51
C PHE A 276 -20.31 3.00 1.01
N LEU A 277 -20.85 2.03 1.77
CA LEU A 277 -20.79 2.06 3.24
C LEU A 277 -19.36 1.93 3.75
N ASP A 278 -18.58 1.04 3.12
CA ASP A 278 -17.19 0.80 3.50
C ASP A 278 -16.30 1.99 3.12
N GLY A 279 -16.52 2.59 1.94
CA GLY A 279 -15.83 3.81 1.52
C GLY A 279 -16.15 5.01 2.42
N LEU A 280 -17.42 5.18 2.79
CA LEU A 280 -17.86 6.26 3.69
C LEU A 280 -17.25 6.09 5.09
N PHE A 281 -17.17 4.86 5.58
CA PHE A 281 -16.52 4.57 6.86
C PHE A 281 -15.04 4.95 6.82
N ALA A 282 -14.32 4.50 5.79
CA ALA A 282 -12.89 4.81 5.65
C ALA A 282 -12.62 6.33 5.54
N GLU A 283 -13.45 7.06 4.79
CA GLU A 283 -13.33 8.52 4.65
C GLU A 283 -13.65 9.28 5.94
N LYS A 284 -14.63 8.81 6.72
CA LYS A 284 -14.90 9.35 8.06
C LYS A 284 -13.74 9.11 9.00
N TRP A 285 -13.31 7.86 9.09
CA TRP A 285 -12.23 7.45 9.98
C TRP A 285 -10.94 8.23 9.68
N ILE A 286 -10.56 8.36 8.40
CA ILE A 286 -9.33 9.09 8.05
C ILE A 286 -9.45 10.58 8.34
N THR A 287 -10.63 11.16 8.15
CA THR A 287 -10.88 12.58 8.45
C THR A 287 -10.78 12.83 9.94
N GLU A 288 -11.47 12.02 10.75
CA GLU A 288 -11.46 12.11 12.21
C GLU A 288 -10.03 11.98 12.77
N ASN A 289 -9.24 11.03 12.25
CA ASN A 289 -7.91 10.74 12.78
C ASN A 289 -6.79 11.68 12.24
N LEU A 290 -6.87 12.15 10.98
CA LEU A 290 -5.85 13.07 10.44
C LEU A 290 -6.15 14.55 10.68
N ILE A 291 -7.42 14.93 10.80
CA ILE A 291 -7.84 16.34 10.86
C ILE A 291 -8.37 16.69 12.25
N GLY A 292 -9.13 15.78 12.86
CA GLY A 292 -9.72 15.93 14.18
C GLY A 292 -11.17 15.47 14.23
N GLU A 293 -11.64 15.11 15.43
CA GLU A 293 -12.96 14.52 15.67
C GLU A 293 -14.15 15.39 15.20
N ASP A 294 -13.98 16.72 15.20
CA ASP A 294 -15.01 17.67 14.77
C ASP A 294 -15.00 17.96 13.26
N ALA A 295 -14.13 17.31 12.48
CA ALA A 295 -13.97 17.58 11.06
C ALA A 295 -14.98 16.78 10.21
N ASP A 296 -15.67 17.48 9.30
CA ASP A 296 -16.58 16.82 8.36
C ASP A 296 -15.81 16.08 7.24
N PRO A 297 -16.18 14.82 6.92
CA PRO A 297 -15.61 14.09 5.79
C PRO A 297 -16.02 14.76 4.47
N ILE A 298 -15.11 14.79 3.49
CA ILE A 298 -15.43 15.33 2.16
C ILE A 298 -15.94 14.18 1.28
N VAL A 299 -17.25 13.98 1.30
CA VAL A 299 -17.92 12.92 0.54
C VAL A 299 -18.84 13.49 -0.54
N PRO A 300 -19.15 12.72 -1.61
CA PRO A 300 -20.15 13.12 -2.59
C PRO A 300 -21.48 13.52 -1.93
N ALA A 301 -22.16 14.54 -2.43
CA ALA A 301 -23.41 15.03 -1.82
C ALA A 301 -24.49 13.94 -1.64
N HIS A 302 -24.59 13.01 -2.59
CA HIS A 302 -25.52 11.88 -2.54
C HIS A 302 -25.16 10.79 -1.51
N TRP A 303 -24.06 10.96 -0.76
CA TRP A 303 -23.64 10.08 0.33
C TRP A 303 -24.07 10.61 1.70
N LEU A 304 -24.64 11.82 1.75
CA LEU A 304 -25.10 12.49 2.98
C LEU A 304 -26.61 12.31 3.24
N GLU A 305 -27.34 11.68 2.31
CA GLU A 305 -28.78 11.34 2.40
C GLU A 305 -28.97 9.86 2.75
#